data_AF-A0A5B0BHL8-F1
#
_entry.id   AF-A0A5B0BHL8-F1
#
_cell.length_a   1.000
_cell.length_b   1.000
_cell.length_c   1.000
_cell.angle_alpha   90.00
_cell.angle_beta   90.00
_cell.angle_gamma   90.00
#
_symmetry.space_group_name_H-M   'P 1'
#
loop_
_entity.id
_entity.type
_entity.pdbx_description
1 polymer ?
#
loop_
_entity_poly.entity_id
_entity_poly.type
_entity_poly.pdbx_seq_one_letter_code
_entity_poly.pdbx_strand_id
1 'polypeptide(L)'
;MKMSKVIMPLAVGTAILGYVIKKGEFPVRLSRTVSDIAQVASDATIEKSFGGLKLSEINEIVSNTYRGVKAVIDGDTLEYYFKSASGKQTPTARIELDSAGELVFTFRSYINANSPRFFIENLRGAMNKVN
;
A
#
# COMPACT_ATOMS: atom_id res chain seq x y z
N MET A 1 -26.34 50.60 -14.39
CA MET A 1 -26.47 49.54 -15.43
C MET A 1 -25.32 49.76 -16.40
N LYS A 2 -24.40 48.85 -16.73
CA LYS A 2 -24.32 47.38 -16.73
C LYS A 2 -22.83 47.03 -16.48
N MET A 3 -22.51 46.19 -15.50
CA MET A 3 -21.18 45.57 -15.42
C MET A 3 -21.24 44.21 -16.13
N SER A 4 -20.46 44.07 -17.20
CA SER A 4 -20.31 42.83 -17.94
C SER A 4 -19.43 41.86 -17.14
N LYS A 5 -19.99 40.75 -16.68
CA LYS A 5 -19.24 39.61 -16.13
C LYS A 5 -18.51 38.91 -17.28
N VAL A 6 -17.18 38.90 -17.23
CA VAL A 6 -16.36 38.01 -18.06
C VAL A 6 -16.11 36.74 -17.25
N ILE A 7 -16.66 35.63 -17.74
CA ILE A 7 -16.49 34.28 -17.20
C ILE A 7 -15.22 33.72 -17.84
N MET A 8 -14.16 33.51 -17.06
CA MET A 8 -12.99 32.77 -17.52
C MET A 8 -13.26 31.26 -17.43
N PRO A 9 -13.04 30.48 -18.51
CA PRO A 9 -13.08 29.02 -18.42
C PRO A 9 -11.85 28.48 -17.70
N LEU A 10 -12.07 27.63 -16.70
CA LEU A 10 -11.06 26.87 -15.99
C LEU A 10 -10.50 25.81 -16.95
N ALA A 11 -9.34 26.08 -17.55
CA ALA A 11 -8.67 25.12 -18.43
C ALA A 11 -8.12 23.94 -17.60
N VAL A 12 -8.73 22.77 -17.79
CA VAL A 12 -8.27 21.49 -17.26
C VAL A 12 -7.01 21.08 -18.01
N GLY A 13 -5.85 21.33 -17.40
CA GLY A 13 -4.56 20.91 -17.92
C GLY A 13 -4.25 19.46 -17.54
N THR A 14 -4.39 18.54 -18.49
CA THR A 14 -3.83 17.19 -18.42
C THR A 14 -2.31 17.28 -18.48
N ALA A 15 -1.63 17.18 -17.35
CA ALA A 15 -0.18 17.01 -17.32
C ALA A 15 0.15 15.54 -17.67
N ILE A 16 0.42 15.30 -18.95
CA ILE A 16 1.08 14.09 -19.42
C ILE A 16 2.52 14.15 -18.87
N LEU A 17 2.86 13.26 -17.93
CA LEU A 17 4.25 13.06 -17.48
C LEU A 17 5.07 12.49 -18.66
N GLY A 18 5.58 13.39 -19.49
CA GLY A 18 6.62 13.09 -20.45
C GLY A 18 7.96 12.97 -19.72
N TYR A 19 8.43 11.73 -19.56
CA TYR A 19 9.82 11.46 -19.19
C TYR A 19 10.75 12.01 -20.27
N VAL A 20 11.49 13.08 -19.96
CA VAL A 20 12.66 13.49 -20.74
C VAL A 20 13.88 13.37 -19.84
N ILE A 21 14.64 12.30 -20.05
CA ILE A 21 15.99 12.13 -19.51
C ILE A 21 16.93 12.95 -20.39
N LYS A 22 17.59 13.97 -19.82
CA LYS A 22 18.80 14.56 -20.41
C LYS A 22 19.93 14.65 -19.39
N LYS A 23 21.04 14.03 -19.80
CA LYS A 23 22.34 13.89 -19.18
C LYS A 23 23.17 15.17 -19.43
N GLY A 24 23.88 15.70 -18.43
CA GLY A 24 24.79 16.84 -18.58
C GLY A 24 25.46 17.23 -17.25
N GLU A 25 26.76 17.51 -17.29
CA GLU A 25 27.75 17.47 -16.20
C GLU A 25 27.98 18.77 -15.38
N PHE A 26 28.36 18.58 -14.09
CA PHE A 26 29.25 19.36 -13.18
C PHE A 26 28.91 20.84 -12.77
N PRO A 27 29.60 21.44 -11.75
CA PRO A 27 29.38 21.27 -10.31
C PRO A 27 29.18 22.64 -9.57
N VAL A 28 28.32 22.74 -8.57
CA VAL A 28 28.26 23.98 -7.74
C VAL A 28 28.16 23.65 -6.25
N ARG A 29 29.19 24.08 -5.53
CA ARG A 29 29.29 24.12 -4.07
C ARG A 29 28.56 25.35 -3.50
N LEU A 30 28.20 25.25 -2.21
CA LEU A 30 27.61 26.27 -1.31
C LEU A 30 26.11 26.53 -1.55
N SER A 31 25.23 26.56 -0.55
CA SER A 31 25.42 27.09 0.80
C SER A 31 24.42 26.46 1.79
N ARG A 32 24.86 26.31 3.06
CA ARG A 32 24.01 25.98 4.21
C ARG A 32 22.74 26.84 4.22
N THR A 33 21.57 26.21 4.21
CA THR A 33 20.36 26.84 4.73
C THR A 33 19.55 25.81 5.48
N VAL A 34 19.19 26.17 6.70
CA VAL A 34 18.52 25.39 7.76
C VAL A 34 17.09 24.94 7.40
N SER A 35 16.73 24.92 6.11
CA SER A 35 15.43 24.47 5.59
C SER A 35 15.30 22.95 5.47
N ASP A 36 16.41 22.21 5.36
CA ASP A 36 16.35 20.75 5.18
C ASP A 36 15.81 20.00 6.40
N ILE A 37 15.85 20.60 7.59
CA ILE A 37 15.31 19.95 8.81
C ILE A 37 13.77 19.99 8.83
N ALA A 38 13.14 20.99 8.20
CA ALA A 38 11.68 21.07 8.13
C ALA A 38 11.09 20.15 7.04
N GLN A 39 11.86 19.84 5.99
CA GLN A 39 11.41 18.97 4.91
C GLN A 39 11.57 17.48 5.24
N VAL A 40 12.51 17.11 6.11
CA VAL A 40 12.72 15.72 6.55
C VAL A 40 11.59 15.20 7.45
N ALA A 41 10.79 16.08 8.08
CA ALA A 41 9.63 15.67 8.86
C ALA A 41 8.40 15.30 8.01
N SER A 42 8.38 15.65 6.71
CA SER A 42 7.25 15.36 5.81
C SER A 42 7.40 14.05 5.03
N ASP A 43 8.57 13.39 5.11
CA ASP A 43 8.87 12.15 4.39
C ASP A 43 8.89 10.91 5.31
N ALA A 44 8.38 11.03 6.54
CA ALA A 44 7.99 9.87 7.31
C ALA A 44 6.76 9.25 6.64
N THR A 45 7.00 8.43 5.62
CA THR A 45 5.96 7.62 4.98
C THR A 45 5.37 6.74 6.07
N ILE A 46 4.20 7.11 6.60
CA ILE A 46 3.55 6.35 7.67
C ILE A 46 3.29 4.95 7.11
N GLU A 47 3.93 3.96 7.71
CA GLU A 47 3.76 2.58 7.31
C GLU A 47 2.30 2.16 7.54
N LYS A 48 1.68 1.56 6.51
CA LYS A 48 0.32 1.04 6.63
C LYS A 48 0.28 -0.08 7.68
N SER A 49 -0.82 -0.18 8.41
CA SER A 49 -1.05 -1.25 9.38
C SER A 49 -2.45 -1.84 9.25
N PHE A 50 -2.61 -3.07 9.73
CA PHE A 50 -3.88 -3.78 9.78
C PHE A 50 -3.91 -4.64 11.05
N GLY A 51 -4.98 -4.52 11.85
CA GLY A 51 -5.13 -5.31 13.07
C GLY A 51 -3.98 -5.15 14.08
N GLY A 52 -3.39 -3.95 14.15
CA GLY A 52 -2.24 -3.66 15.03
C GLY A 52 -0.88 -4.06 14.46
N LEU A 53 -0.83 -4.77 13.32
CA LEU A 53 0.42 -5.19 12.67
C LEU A 53 0.80 -4.24 11.54
N LYS A 54 2.10 -3.95 11.41
CA LYS A 54 2.65 -3.19 10.30
C LYS A 54 2.67 -3.99 9.01
N LEU A 55 2.61 -3.31 7.87
CA LEU A 55 2.67 -3.96 6.57
C LEU A 55 3.97 -4.77 6.37
N SER A 56 5.10 -4.32 6.91
CA SER A 56 6.35 -5.10 6.91
C SER A 56 6.21 -6.44 7.63
N GLU A 57 5.62 -6.44 8.83
CA GLU A 57 5.36 -7.66 9.61
C GLU A 57 4.38 -8.59 8.87
N ILE A 58 3.34 -8.03 8.27
CA ILE A 58 2.39 -8.81 7.47
C ILE A 58 3.09 -9.41 6.24
N ASN A 59 3.97 -8.66 5.57
CA ASN A 59 4.75 -9.14 4.44
C ASN A 59 5.75 -10.23 4.84
N GLU A 60 6.29 -10.19 6.06
CA GLU A 60 7.09 -11.28 6.60
C GLU A 60 6.25 -12.57 6.71
N ILE A 61 5.02 -12.48 7.24
CA ILE A 61 4.07 -13.59 7.29
C ILE A 61 3.74 -14.13 5.89
N VAL A 62 3.55 -13.23 4.91
CA VAL A 62 3.34 -13.62 3.51
C VAL A 62 4.55 -14.40 2.98
N SER A 63 5.77 -13.92 3.22
CA SER A 63 7.00 -14.53 2.72
C SER A 63 7.25 -15.93 3.31
N ASN A 64 6.80 -16.14 4.56
CA ASN A 64 6.85 -17.41 5.26
C ASN A 64 5.67 -18.34 4.89
N THR A 65 4.70 -17.86 4.12
CA THR A 65 3.59 -18.68 3.65
C THR A 65 3.91 -19.31 2.30
N TYR A 66 3.74 -20.63 2.18
CA TYR A 66 3.95 -21.33 0.90
C TYR A 66 3.13 -20.68 -0.23
N ARG A 67 3.83 -20.31 -1.31
CA ARG A 67 3.28 -19.59 -2.48
C ARG A 67 2.70 -18.20 -2.19
N GLY A 68 2.89 -17.64 -1.00
CA GLY A 68 2.57 -16.25 -0.71
C GLY A 68 3.36 -15.30 -1.60
N VAL A 69 2.71 -14.22 -2.03
CA VAL A 69 3.31 -13.24 -2.95
C VAL A 69 3.38 -11.87 -2.32
N LYS A 70 2.23 -11.35 -1.89
CA LYS A 70 2.13 -10.05 -1.22
C LYS A 70 0.84 -9.95 -0.42
N ALA A 71 0.81 -9.03 0.51
CA ALA A 71 -0.42 -8.51 1.09
C ALA A 71 -0.55 -7.02 0.76
N VAL A 72 -1.78 -6.55 0.58
CA VAL A 72 -2.09 -5.15 0.28
C VAL A 72 -3.16 -4.69 1.26
N ILE A 73 -2.86 -3.60 1.97
CA ILE A 73 -3.84 -2.91 2.81
C ILE A 73 -4.55 -1.86 1.94
N ASP A 74 -5.85 -2.07 1.75
CA ASP A 74 -6.77 -1.21 1.01
C ASP A 74 -7.95 -0.82 1.92
N GLY A 75 -7.89 0.40 2.45
CA GLY A 75 -8.79 0.88 3.50
C GLY A 75 -8.73 -0.04 4.73
N ASP A 76 -9.90 -0.51 5.14
CA ASP A 76 -10.08 -1.40 6.29
C ASP A 76 -9.89 -2.89 5.94
N THR A 77 -9.40 -3.18 4.74
CA THR A 77 -9.29 -4.56 4.23
C THR A 77 -7.87 -4.93 3.87
N LEU A 78 -7.53 -6.19 4.11
CA LEU A 78 -6.26 -6.80 3.76
C LEU A 78 -6.48 -7.82 2.64
N GLU A 79 -5.90 -7.56 1.47
CA GLU A 79 -5.92 -8.48 0.34
C GLU A 79 -4.66 -9.34 0.31
N TYR A 80 -4.85 -10.66 0.36
CA TYR A 80 -3.77 -11.64 0.25
C TYR A 80 -3.66 -12.21 -1.17
N TYR A 81 -2.45 -12.19 -1.71
CA TYR A 81 -2.09 -12.72 -3.02
C TYR A 81 -1.21 -13.95 -2.87
N PHE A 82 -1.56 -15.03 -3.57
CA PHE A 82 -0.68 -16.20 -3.73
C PHE A 82 -0.44 -16.51 -5.21
N LYS A 83 0.63 -17.23 -5.49
CA LYS A 83 1.00 -17.72 -6.82
C LYS A 83 0.42 -19.11 -7.05
N SER A 84 -0.46 -19.25 -8.05
CA SER A 84 -1.01 -20.55 -8.43
C SER A 84 0.06 -21.49 -9.01
N ALA A 85 -0.27 -22.78 -9.17
CA ALA A 85 0.63 -23.74 -9.84
C ALA A 85 0.99 -23.32 -11.28
N SER A 86 0.07 -22.61 -11.97
CA SER A 86 0.30 -22.06 -13.30
C SER A 86 1.06 -20.71 -13.27
N GLY A 87 1.54 -20.27 -12.11
CA GLY A 87 2.29 -19.04 -11.94
C GLY A 87 1.46 -17.75 -11.90
N LYS A 88 0.13 -17.83 -11.97
CA LYS A 88 -0.75 -16.64 -11.92
C LYS A 88 -0.80 -16.08 -10.50
N GLN A 89 -0.72 -14.76 -10.36
CA GLN A 89 -0.88 -14.07 -9.09
C GLN A 89 -2.29 -13.48 -9.04
N THR A 90 -3.10 -13.93 -8.08
CA THR A 90 -4.50 -13.49 -7.96
C THR A 90 -4.81 -13.10 -6.51
N PRO A 91 -5.68 -12.09 -6.28
CA PRO A 91 -6.22 -11.83 -4.94
C PRO A 91 -7.08 -13.03 -4.54
N THR A 92 -6.74 -13.65 -3.42
CA THR A 92 -7.22 -14.99 -3.09
C THR A 92 -8.00 -15.01 -1.80
N ALA A 93 -7.59 -14.20 -0.82
CA ALA A 93 -8.41 -13.91 0.34
C ALA A 93 -8.50 -12.40 0.51
N ARG A 94 -9.70 -11.93 0.86
CA ARG A 94 -9.92 -10.61 1.44
C ARG A 94 -10.20 -10.81 2.93
N ILE A 95 -9.53 -10.03 3.76
CA ILE A 95 -9.61 -10.15 5.22
C ILE A 95 -10.02 -8.78 5.77
N GLU A 96 -10.94 -8.81 6.71
CA GLU A 96 -11.55 -7.65 7.36
C GLU A 96 -11.56 -7.91 8.88
N LEU A 97 -11.71 -6.87 9.68
CA LEU A 97 -11.95 -6.99 11.12
C LEU A 97 -13.42 -6.73 11.39
N ASP A 98 -14.05 -7.59 12.18
CA ASP A 98 -15.40 -7.31 12.66
C ASP A 98 -15.40 -6.27 13.79
N SER A 99 -16.59 -5.97 14.32
CA SER A 99 -16.75 -5.01 15.43
C SER A 99 -16.07 -5.44 16.73
N ALA A 100 -15.71 -6.72 16.87
CA ALA A 100 -14.96 -7.24 18.02
C ALA A 100 -13.44 -7.25 17.76
N GLY A 101 -12.99 -6.88 16.56
CA GLY A 101 -11.59 -6.95 16.15
C GLY A 101 -11.15 -8.34 15.68
N GLU A 102 -12.10 -9.25 15.44
CA GLU A 102 -11.82 -10.60 14.97
C GLU A 102 -11.68 -10.64 13.44
N LEU A 103 -10.82 -11.55 12.96
CA LEU A 103 -10.55 -11.70 11.53
C LEU A 103 -11.73 -12.39 10.82
N VAL A 104 -12.38 -11.66 9.91
CA VAL A 104 -13.36 -12.17 8.95
C VAL A 104 -12.70 -12.30 7.58
N PHE A 105 -12.73 -13.49 6.98
CA PHE A 105 -12.08 -13.76 5.70
C PHE A 105 -13.06 -14.24 4.65
N THR A 106 -12.90 -13.71 3.43
CA THR A 106 -13.64 -14.13 2.24
C THR A 106 -12.64 -14.68 1.22
N PHE A 107 -12.73 -15.98 0.92
CA PHE A 107 -11.97 -16.58 -0.17
C PHE A 107 -12.58 -16.18 -1.51
N ARG A 108 -11.78 -15.60 -2.41
CA ARG A 108 -12.22 -15.21 -3.76
C ARG A 108 -12.04 -16.36 -4.76
N SER A 109 -10.79 -16.81 -4.91
CA SER A 109 -10.40 -17.88 -5.82
C SER A 109 -9.65 -18.95 -5.05
N TYR A 110 -9.58 -20.18 -5.57
CA TYR A 110 -8.78 -21.27 -4.98
C TYR A 110 -9.14 -21.57 -3.51
N ILE A 111 -10.43 -21.73 -3.19
CA ILE A 111 -10.96 -22.01 -1.84
C ILE A 111 -10.30 -23.26 -1.20
N ASN A 112 -9.89 -24.23 -2.02
CA ASN A 112 -9.23 -25.46 -1.57
C ASN A 112 -7.70 -25.33 -1.42
N ALA A 113 -7.13 -24.14 -1.62
CA ALA A 113 -5.70 -23.93 -1.39
C ALA A 113 -5.39 -23.80 0.10
N ASN A 114 -4.35 -24.50 0.55
CA ASN A 114 -3.90 -24.43 1.95
C ASN A 114 -3.20 -23.10 2.28
N SER A 115 -2.62 -22.45 1.28
CA SER A 115 -1.82 -21.23 1.44
C SER A 115 -2.60 -20.08 2.10
N PRO A 116 -3.82 -19.70 1.63
CA PRO A 116 -4.65 -18.71 2.31
C PRO A 116 -5.01 -19.06 3.76
N ARG A 117 -5.29 -20.33 4.07
CA ARG A 117 -5.59 -20.76 5.45
C ARG A 117 -4.39 -20.60 6.36
N PHE A 118 -3.23 -21.07 5.92
CA PHE A 118 -1.98 -20.94 6.66
C PHE A 118 -1.60 -19.47 6.90
N PHE A 119 -1.80 -18.60 5.90
CA PHE A 119 -1.62 -17.16 6.07
C PHE A 119 -2.53 -16.59 7.17
N ILE A 120 -3.82 -16.91 7.13
CA ILE A 120 -4.81 -16.42 8.11
C ILE A 120 -4.47 -16.89 9.53
N GLU A 121 -4.07 -18.15 9.71
CA GLU A 121 -3.68 -18.70 11.01
C GLU A 121 -2.46 -17.98 11.59
N ASN A 122 -1.42 -17.75 10.77
CA ASN A 122 -0.23 -17.02 11.22
C ASN A 122 -0.52 -15.54 11.49
N LEU A 123 -1.36 -14.91 10.67
CA LEU A 123 -1.81 -13.53 10.88
C LEU A 123 -2.53 -13.39 12.21
N ARG A 124 -3.48 -14.28 12.50
CA ARG A 124 -4.17 -14.32 13.80
C ARG A 124 -3.19 -14.51 14.95
N GLY A 125 -2.25 -15.45 14.80
CA GLY A 125 -1.23 -15.71 15.81
C GLY A 125 -0.31 -14.51 16.07
N ALA A 126 -0.02 -13.70 15.05
CA ALA A 126 0.75 -12.47 15.20
C ALA A 126 -0.07 -11.36 15.86
N MET A 127 -1.33 -11.18 15.46
CA MET A 127 -2.24 -10.19 16.07
C MET A 127 -2.46 -10.45 17.56
N ASN A 128 -2.63 -11.70 17.96
CA ASN A 128 -2.81 -12.07 19.36
C ASN A 128 -1.57 -11.85 20.24
N LYS A 129 -0.40 -11.54 19.66
CA LYS A 129 0.83 -11.20 20.41
C LYS A 129 0.97 -9.71 20.65
N VAL A 130 0.28 -8.89 19.86
CA VAL A 130 0.34 -7.42 19.95
C VAL A 130 -0.85 -6.83 20.71
N ASN A 131 -1.93 -7.59 20.88
CA ASN A 131 -3.08 -7.29 21.72
C ASN A 131 -2.94 -7.95 23.10
#